data_AF-A0A7Z7KJQ4-F1
#
_entry.id   AF-A0A7Z7KJQ4-F1
#
_cell.length_a   1.000
_cell.length_b   1.000
_cell.length_c   1.000
_cell.angle_alpha   90.00
_cell.angle_beta   90.00
_cell.angle_gamma   90.00
#
_symmetry.space_group_name_H-M   'P 1'
#
loop_
_entity.id
_entity.type
_entity.pdbx_description
1 polymer ?
#
loop_
_entity_poly.entity_id
_entity_poly.type
_entity_poly.pdbx_seq_one_letter_code
_entity_poly.pdbx_strand_id
1 'polypeptide(L)'
;MLIVCTGNVCRSAYASRALQGQLGPLAPGRVEVGSAGSQPNQALRVPPPLVRLGAEAGVAGLADHRPAALQPFMIEVADLVLTATQEHMSFALRQVPQAVTRVFTVLELAELVRILDARDGRDWIPAGRGVRAFAAEAAHHRALARSTTQPLDIVDPFRGPEEGYAEMIRIMDPAVETIADALARAVTPAP
;
A
#
# COMPACT_ATOMS: atom_id res chain seq x y z
N MET A 1 -1.05 -4.32 -8.53
CA MET A 1 -1.05 -4.41 -7.05
C MET A 1 -2.38 -3.93 -6.47
N LEU A 2 -2.70 -4.29 -5.23
CA LEU A 2 -3.98 -4.00 -4.58
C LEU A 2 -3.78 -3.45 -3.17
N ILE A 3 -4.51 -2.40 -2.80
CA ILE A 3 -4.52 -1.88 -1.42
C ILE A 3 -5.87 -2.15 -0.74
N VAL A 4 -5.85 -2.66 0.48
CA VAL A 4 -7.03 -3.10 1.23
C VAL A 4 -7.17 -2.37 2.57
N CYS A 5 -8.37 -1.87 2.84
CA CYS A 5 -8.80 -1.46 4.18
C CYS A 5 -10.25 -1.89 4.41
N THR A 6 -10.94 -1.37 5.42
CA THR A 6 -12.33 -1.76 5.72
C THR A 6 -13.30 -1.22 4.68
N GLY A 7 -13.48 0.10 4.65
CA GLY A 7 -14.54 0.75 3.86
C GLY A 7 -14.14 1.17 2.44
N ASN A 8 -12.85 1.11 2.09
CA ASN A 8 -12.29 1.65 0.84
C ASN A 8 -12.64 3.11 0.53
N VAL A 9 -12.71 3.94 1.58
CA VAL A 9 -12.97 5.38 1.47
C VAL A 9 -11.95 6.27 2.21
N CYS A 10 -11.06 5.70 3.03
CA CYS A 10 -10.03 6.44 3.74
C CYS A 10 -8.62 5.91 3.38
N ARG A 11 -8.10 4.97 4.18
CA ARG A 11 -6.73 4.46 4.11
C ARG A 11 -6.34 3.87 2.75
N SER A 12 -7.12 2.92 2.23
CA SER A 12 -6.79 2.30 0.92
C SER A 12 -7.06 3.21 -0.28
N ALA A 13 -8.05 4.10 -0.18
CA ALA A 13 -8.30 5.11 -1.21
C ALA A 13 -7.10 6.06 -1.33
N TYR A 14 -6.69 6.65 -0.20
CA TYR A 14 -5.52 7.53 -0.12
C TYR A 14 -4.24 6.86 -0.61
N ALA A 15 -3.87 5.72 -0.02
CA ALA A 15 -2.64 5.02 -0.36
C ALA A 15 -2.59 4.62 -1.84
N SER A 16 -3.72 4.19 -2.43
CA SER A 16 -3.75 3.83 -3.86
C SER A 16 -3.52 5.03 -4.76
N ARG A 17 -4.12 6.19 -4.48
CA ARG A 17 -3.94 7.41 -5.26
C ARG A 17 -2.54 7.99 -5.09
N ALA A 18 -2.00 7.98 -3.87
CA ALA A 18 -0.64 8.42 -3.60
C ALA A 18 0.39 7.54 -4.34
N LEU A 19 0.27 6.22 -4.26
CA LEU A 19 1.13 5.29 -5.01
C LEU A 19 1.02 5.48 -6.53
N GLN A 20 -0.18 5.66 -7.08
CA GLN A 20 -0.37 5.96 -8.50
C GLN A 20 0.36 7.24 -8.90
N GLY A 21 0.23 8.31 -8.10
CA GLY A 21 0.88 9.60 -8.36
C GLY A 21 2.40 9.50 -8.34
N GLN A 22 2.98 8.76 -7.39
CA GLN A 22 4.43 8.56 -7.29
C GLN A 22 4.97 7.63 -8.39
N LEU A 23 4.26 6.53 -8.71
CA LEU A 23 4.70 5.57 -9.72
C LEU A 23 4.54 6.08 -11.16
N GLY A 24 3.63 7.01 -11.41
CA GLY A 24 3.41 7.63 -12.72
C GLY A 24 4.70 8.15 -13.38
N PRO A 25 5.46 9.04 -12.72
CA PRO A 25 6.75 9.51 -13.25
C PRO A 25 7.90 8.51 -13.08
N LEU A 26 7.90 7.70 -12.01
CA LEU A 26 9.01 6.79 -11.71
C LEU A 26 9.04 5.53 -12.58
N ALA A 27 7.88 4.99 -12.95
CA ALA A 27 7.73 3.73 -13.66
C ALA A 27 6.45 3.73 -14.54
N PRO A 28 6.37 4.62 -15.53
CA PRO A 28 5.15 4.88 -16.29
C PRO A 28 4.60 3.61 -16.95
N GLY A 29 3.35 3.27 -16.64
CA GLY A 29 2.64 2.12 -17.21
C GLY A 29 3.16 0.75 -16.76
N ARG A 30 4.11 0.68 -15.81
CA ARG A 30 4.70 -0.59 -15.35
C ARG A 30 4.01 -1.20 -14.14
N VAL A 31 3.27 -0.39 -13.37
CA VAL A 31 2.58 -0.83 -12.17
C VAL A 31 1.14 -0.33 -12.19
N GLU A 32 0.19 -1.25 -12.25
CA GLU A 32 -1.22 -0.95 -12.02
C GLU A 32 -1.52 -1.01 -10.53
N VAL A 33 -2.24 -0.01 -10.02
CA VAL A 33 -2.58 0.11 -8.60
C VAL A 33 -4.09 0.16 -8.45
N GLY A 34 -4.67 -0.81 -7.76
CA GLY A 34 -6.08 -0.84 -7.39
C GLY A 34 -6.29 -0.73 -5.88
N SER A 35 -7.52 -0.49 -5.45
CA SER A 35 -7.89 -0.62 -4.04
C SER A 35 -9.27 -1.24 -3.85
N ALA A 36 -9.47 -1.86 -2.70
CA ALA A 36 -10.74 -2.47 -2.32
C ALA A 36 -10.95 -2.45 -0.80
N GLY A 37 -12.17 -2.78 -0.37
CA GLY A 37 -12.61 -2.79 1.01
C GLY A 37 -13.02 -4.20 1.43
N SER A 38 -12.68 -4.64 2.64
CA SER A 38 -13.22 -5.90 3.19
C SER A 38 -14.73 -5.81 3.46
N GLN A 39 -15.22 -4.61 3.79
CA GLN A 39 -16.62 -4.31 4.09
C GLN A 39 -16.97 -2.89 3.59
N PRO A 40 -16.94 -2.63 2.28
CA PRO A 40 -17.25 -1.30 1.78
C PRO A 40 -18.75 -1.01 1.89
N ASN A 41 -19.07 0.27 1.98
CA ASN A 41 -20.42 0.76 1.74
C ASN A 41 -20.40 1.58 0.45
N GLN A 42 -21.06 1.08 -0.60
CA GLN A 42 -21.10 1.70 -1.94
C GLN A 42 -21.75 3.09 -1.96
N ALA A 43 -22.57 3.41 -0.95
CA ALA A 43 -23.15 4.74 -0.79
C ALA A 43 -22.16 5.78 -0.27
N LEU A 44 -21.06 5.35 0.37
CA LEU A 44 -20.05 6.27 0.90
C LEU A 44 -19.16 6.86 -0.20
N ARG A 45 -18.51 7.96 0.16
CA ARG A 45 -17.49 8.66 -0.63
C ARG A 45 -16.28 8.90 0.27
N VAL A 46 -15.15 9.24 -0.34
CA VAL A 46 -13.99 9.73 0.42
C VAL A 46 -14.41 10.95 1.25
N PRO A 47 -14.15 10.98 2.56
CA PRO A 47 -14.55 12.10 3.41
C PRO A 47 -13.99 13.44 2.91
N PRO A 48 -14.77 14.54 2.92
CA PRO A 48 -14.30 15.83 2.44
C PRO A 48 -12.98 16.34 3.07
N PRO A 49 -12.74 16.17 4.40
CA PRO A 49 -11.46 16.55 4.99
C PRO A 49 -10.27 15.81 4.35
N LEU A 50 -10.43 14.51 4.07
CA LEU A 50 -9.40 13.71 3.42
C LEU A 50 -9.18 14.11 1.95
N VAL A 51 -10.25 14.49 1.23
CA VAL A 51 -10.11 15.01 -0.13
C VAL A 51 -9.26 16.30 -0.13
N ARG A 52 -9.55 17.21 0.79
CA ARG A 52 -8.83 18.49 0.91
C ARG A 52 -7.37 18.27 1.33
N LEU A 53 -7.14 17.57 2.45
CA LEU A 53 -5.79 17.29 2.95
C LEU A 53 -4.97 16.48 1.95
N GLY A 54 -5.60 15.53 1.24
CA GLY A 54 -4.92 14.79 0.20
C GLY A 54 -4.50 15.65 -0.98
N ALA A 55 -5.33 16.61 -1.41
CA ALA A 55 -4.94 17.58 -2.44
C ALA A 55 -3.77 18.47 -1.97
N GLU A 56 -3.76 18.90 -0.71
CA GLU A 56 -2.64 19.63 -0.08
C GLU A 56 -1.35 18.79 -0.06
N ALA A 57 -1.46 17.47 0.12
CA ALA A 57 -0.36 16.50 0.01
C ALA A 57 0.00 16.10 -1.45
N GLY A 58 -0.63 16.72 -2.46
CA GLY A 58 -0.36 16.43 -3.87
C GLY A 58 -1.04 15.16 -4.42
N VAL A 59 -1.99 14.57 -3.68
CA VAL A 59 -2.74 13.38 -4.09
C VAL A 59 -4.02 13.77 -4.83
N ALA A 60 -4.05 13.48 -6.14
CA ALA A 60 -5.19 13.77 -7.01
C ALA A 60 -6.23 12.63 -7.06
N GLY A 61 -7.45 12.95 -7.51
CA GLY A 61 -8.49 11.96 -7.85
C GLY A 61 -9.22 11.30 -6.67
N LEU A 62 -9.05 11.82 -5.44
CA LEU A 62 -9.74 11.31 -4.26
C LEU A 62 -11.26 11.57 -4.29
N ALA A 63 -11.69 12.73 -4.78
CA ALA A 63 -13.11 13.09 -4.89
C ALA A 63 -13.90 12.11 -5.80
N ASP A 64 -13.23 11.59 -6.83
CA ASP A 64 -13.82 10.68 -7.82
C ASP A 64 -13.73 9.22 -7.40
N HIS A 65 -12.94 8.91 -6.35
CA HIS A 65 -12.82 7.54 -5.86
C HIS A 65 -14.16 6.98 -5.39
N ARG A 66 -14.41 5.71 -5.72
CA ARG A 66 -15.60 4.97 -5.31
C ARG A 66 -15.19 3.68 -4.63
N PRO A 67 -15.82 3.32 -3.50
CA PRO A 67 -15.45 2.12 -2.78
C PRO A 67 -15.83 0.86 -3.58
N ALA A 68 -14.91 -0.08 -3.67
CA ALA A 68 -15.07 -1.39 -4.29
C ALA A 68 -14.99 -2.51 -3.23
N ALA A 69 -15.78 -3.57 -3.42
CA ALA A 69 -15.72 -4.77 -2.57
C ALA A 69 -14.53 -5.63 -2.92
N LEU A 70 -13.76 -5.99 -1.90
CA LEU A 70 -12.69 -6.95 -2.03
C LEU A 70 -13.29 -8.30 -2.42
N GLN A 71 -12.76 -8.87 -3.48
CA GLN A 71 -13.11 -10.21 -3.94
C GLN A 71 -11.84 -11.09 -3.92
N PRO A 72 -11.96 -12.40 -3.64
CA PRO A 72 -10.81 -13.30 -3.60
C PRO A 72 -9.94 -13.25 -4.86
N PHE A 73 -10.57 -13.20 -6.05
CA PHE A 73 -9.84 -13.13 -7.32
C PHE A 73 -8.92 -11.90 -7.43
N MET A 74 -9.31 -10.76 -6.83
CA MET A 74 -8.48 -9.54 -6.84
C MET A 74 -7.18 -9.77 -6.05
N ILE A 75 -7.26 -10.52 -4.95
CA ILE A 75 -6.09 -10.95 -4.20
C ILE A 75 -5.31 -11.94 -5.05
N GLU A 76 -5.93 -12.96 -5.65
CA GLU A 76 -5.24 -14.00 -6.44
C GLU A 76 -4.37 -13.44 -7.57
N VAL A 77 -4.89 -12.48 -8.33
CA VAL A 77 -4.19 -11.89 -9.49
C VAL A 77 -3.20 -10.78 -9.13
N ALA A 78 -3.33 -10.16 -7.96
CA ALA A 78 -2.44 -9.07 -7.57
C ALA A 78 -1.02 -9.57 -7.27
N ASP A 79 0.00 -9.04 -7.94
CA ASP A 79 1.40 -9.39 -7.65
C ASP A 79 1.90 -8.93 -6.28
N LEU A 80 1.21 -7.95 -5.69
CA LEU A 80 1.44 -7.40 -4.36
C LEU A 80 0.11 -6.89 -3.78
N VAL A 81 -0.15 -7.21 -2.52
CA VAL A 81 -1.29 -6.73 -1.74
C VAL A 81 -0.78 -5.99 -0.52
N LEU A 82 -1.16 -4.73 -0.39
CA LEU A 82 -0.91 -3.92 0.80
C LEU A 82 -2.19 -3.78 1.60
N THR A 83 -2.06 -3.83 2.91
CA THR A 83 -3.18 -3.76 3.83
C THR A 83 -2.97 -2.63 4.84
N ALA A 84 -4.05 -1.98 5.26
CA ALA A 84 -3.95 -0.89 6.21
C ALA A 84 -3.58 -1.37 7.62
N THR A 85 -3.93 -2.61 7.98
CA THR A 85 -3.66 -3.21 9.31
C THR A 85 -3.42 -4.71 9.20
N GLN A 86 -2.87 -5.33 10.25
CA GLN A 86 -2.73 -6.78 10.36
C GLN A 86 -4.06 -7.52 10.35
N GLU A 87 -5.14 -6.90 10.81
CA GLU A 87 -6.49 -7.47 10.72
C GLU A 87 -6.93 -7.61 9.25
N HIS A 88 -6.69 -6.58 8.43
CA HIS A 88 -6.96 -6.63 6.99
C HIS A 88 -6.09 -7.66 6.28
N MET A 89 -4.82 -7.79 6.67
CA MET A 89 -3.95 -8.86 6.19
C MET A 89 -4.52 -10.23 6.53
N SER A 90 -4.91 -10.44 7.78
CA SER A 90 -5.50 -11.70 8.23
C SER A 90 -6.80 -11.99 7.49
N PHE A 91 -7.62 -10.98 7.21
CA PHE A 91 -8.81 -11.12 6.37
C PHE A 91 -8.45 -11.57 4.96
N ALA A 92 -7.50 -10.91 4.30
CA ALA A 92 -7.06 -11.29 2.95
C ALA A 92 -6.48 -12.71 2.89
N LEU A 93 -5.65 -13.09 3.87
CA LEU A 93 -5.04 -14.43 3.93
C LEU A 93 -6.03 -15.53 4.29
N ARG A 94 -7.13 -15.24 5.00
CA ARG A 94 -8.22 -16.22 5.18
C ARG A 94 -8.95 -16.50 3.86
N GLN A 95 -9.03 -15.52 2.96
CA GLN A 95 -9.65 -15.70 1.65
C GLN A 95 -8.70 -16.41 0.68
N VAL A 96 -7.40 -16.04 0.70
CA VAL A 96 -6.39 -16.52 -0.24
C VAL A 96 -5.07 -16.81 0.51
N PRO A 97 -4.96 -17.96 1.21
CA PRO A 97 -3.78 -18.28 2.04
C PRO A 97 -2.46 -18.30 1.26
N GLN A 98 -2.49 -18.73 0.00
CA GLN A 98 -1.34 -18.80 -0.90
C GLN A 98 -0.73 -17.44 -1.23
N ALA A 99 -1.40 -16.32 -0.88
CA ALA A 99 -0.89 -14.97 -1.09
C ALA A 99 0.12 -14.53 -0.01
N VAL A 100 0.45 -15.37 0.97
CA VAL A 100 1.31 -15.01 2.12
C VAL A 100 2.66 -14.37 1.73
N THR A 101 3.24 -14.75 0.60
CA THR A 101 4.51 -14.22 0.09
C THR A 101 4.39 -12.85 -0.58
N ARG A 102 3.18 -12.29 -0.65
CA ARG A 102 2.91 -11.03 -1.35
C ARG A 102 1.83 -10.17 -0.68
N VAL A 103 1.50 -10.44 0.58
CA VAL A 103 0.57 -9.63 1.38
C VAL A 103 1.33 -9.02 2.54
N PHE A 104 1.30 -7.70 2.69
CA PHE A 104 1.96 -6.97 3.77
C PHE A 104 1.03 -5.90 4.34
N THR A 105 1.29 -5.39 5.54
CA THR A 105 0.78 -4.05 5.85
C THR A 105 1.61 -3.01 5.11
N VAL A 106 1.04 -1.82 4.86
CA VAL A 106 1.80 -0.73 4.21
C VAL A 106 3.07 -0.41 5.00
N LEU A 107 2.96 -0.30 6.34
CA LEU A 107 4.10 0.03 7.19
C LEU A 107 5.11 -1.12 7.31
N GLU A 108 4.65 -2.38 7.36
CA GLU A 108 5.53 -3.55 7.38
C GLU A 108 6.40 -3.60 6.12
N LEU A 109 5.81 -3.41 4.93
CA LEU A 109 6.60 -3.44 3.71
C LEU A 109 7.57 -2.25 3.62
N ALA A 110 7.12 -1.04 3.96
CA ALA A 110 7.99 0.13 3.95
C ALA A 110 9.21 -0.06 4.88
N GLU A 111 8.98 -0.59 6.07
CA GLU A 111 10.07 -0.87 7.01
C GLU A 111 11.03 -1.96 6.50
N LEU A 112 10.51 -3.03 5.90
CA LEU A 112 11.36 -4.04 5.25
C LEU A 112 12.24 -3.42 4.17
N VAL A 113 11.67 -2.60 3.30
CA VAL A 113 12.42 -1.90 2.24
C VAL A 113 13.51 -1.03 2.85
N ARG A 114 13.23 -0.25 3.89
CA ARG A 114 14.24 0.59 4.57
C ARG A 114 15.40 -0.23 5.13
N ILE A 115 15.09 -1.33 5.81
CA ILE A 115 16.11 -2.21 6.40
C ILE A 115 16.98 -2.84 5.32
N LEU A 116 16.37 -3.35 4.25
CA LEU A 116 17.09 -4.00 3.15
C LEU A 116 17.91 -3.01 2.33
N ASP A 117 17.36 -1.82 2.04
CA ASP A 117 18.08 -0.74 1.37
C ASP A 117 19.32 -0.32 2.17
N ALA A 118 19.23 -0.28 3.50
CA ALA A 118 20.37 0.03 4.37
C ALA A 118 21.43 -1.09 4.44
N ARG A 119 21.02 -2.36 4.31
CA ARG A 119 21.92 -3.52 4.38
C ARG A 119 22.66 -3.77 3.07
N ASP A 120 21.94 -3.74 1.96
CA ASP A 120 22.42 -4.21 0.66
C ASP A 120 22.59 -3.07 -0.35
N GLY A 121 22.62 -1.82 0.12
CA GLY A 121 22.85 -0.66 -0.74
C GLY A 121 21.78 -0.48 -1.83
N ARG A 122 20.53 -0.89 -1.55
CA ARG A 122 19.37 -0.90 -2.47
C ARG A 122 19.43 -1.91 -3.62
N ASP A 123 20.31 -2.92 -3.54
CA ASP A 123 20.48 -3.97 -4.56
C ASP A 123 19.96 -5.36 -4.11
N TRP A 124 19.11 -5.40 -3.08
CA TRP A 124 18.51 -6.65 -2.57
C TRP A 124 17.50 -7.29 -3.55
N ILE A 125 17.10 -6.56 -4.59
CA ILE A 125 16.39 -7.10 -5.75
C ILE A 125 17.05 -6.62 -7.05
N PRO A 126 17.45 -7.54 -7.96
CA PRO A 126 17.91 -7.14 -9.27
C PRO A 126 16.86 -6.33 -10.04
N ALA A 127 17.31 -5.31 -10.76
CA ALA A 127 16.46 -4.44 -11.56
C ALA A 127 15.61 -5.20 -12.59
N GLY A 128 14.38 -4.75 -12.84
CA GLY A 128 13.49 -5.30 -13.87
C GLY A 128 12.87 -6.68 -13.58
N ARG A 129 13.02 -7.22 -12.37
CA ARG A 129 12.43 -8.52 -11.97
C ARG A 129 10.92 -8.50 -11.73
N GLY A 130 10.33 -7.31 -11.64
CA GLY A 130 8.89 -7.09 -11.53
C GLY A 130 8.35 -7.13 -10.10
N VAL A 131 7.09 -6.70 -9.94
CA VAL A 131 6.41 -6.55 -8.64
C VAL A 131 6.31 -7.86 -7.87
N ARG A 132 6.07 -8.97 -8.57
CA ARG A 132 5.91 -10.29 -7.93
C ARG A 132 7.21 -10.81 -7.31
N ALA A 133 8.32 -10.65 -8.02
CA ALA A 133 9.64 -11.03 -7.51
C ALA A 133 10.04 -10.13 -6.34
N PHE A 134 9.75 -8.83 -6.41
CA PHE A 134 9.92 -7.88 -5.32
C PHE A 134 9.20 -8.32 -4.05
N ALA A 135 7.90 -8.63 -4.16
CA ALA A 135 7.09 -9.05 -3.03
C ALA A 135 7.61 -10.36 -2.41
N ALA A 136 7.95 -11.34 -3.27
CA ALA A 136 8.49 -12.63 -2.81
C ALA A 136 9.83 -12.47 -2.09
N GLU A 137 10.73 -11.63 -2.60
CA GLU A 137 12.01 -11.39 -1.96
C GLU A 137 11.83 -10.67 -0.62
N ALA A 138 11.00 -9.61 -0.56
CA ALA A 138 10.67 -8.95 0.70
C ALA A 138 10.08 -9.93 1.74
N ALA A 139 9.28 -10.92 1.30
CA ALA A 139 8.71 -11.92 2.18
C ALA A 139 9.75 -12.85 2.82
N HIS A 140 10.88 -13.14 2.16
CA HIS A 140 11.98 -13.91 2.74
C HIS A 140 12.58 -13.22 3.97
N HIS A 141 12.53 -11.88 4.00
CA HIS A 141 13.10 -11.06 5.06
C HIS A 141 12.07 -10.56 6.09
N ARG A 142 10.83 -11.07 6.04
CA ARG A 142 9.69 -10.53 6.80
C ARG A 142 9.92 -10.45 8.31
N ALA A 143 10.73 -11.34 8.88
CA ALA A 143 11.07 -11.34 10.30
C ALA A 143 11.77 -10.04 10.75
N LEU A 144 12.44 -9.33 9.84
CA LEU A 144 13.18 -8.10 10.15
C LEU A 144 12.24 -6.96 10.57
N ALA A 145 11.15 -6.71 9.83
CA ALA A 145 10.21 -5.65 10.20
C ALA A 145 9.43 -5.96 11.48
N ARG A 146 9.22 -7.25 11.78
CA ARG A 146 8.54 -7.68 13.03
C ARG A 146 9.42 -7.58 14.27
N SER A 147 10.74 -7.41 14.10
CA SER A 147 11.67 -7.15 15.20
C SER A 147 11.66 -5.69 15.66
N THR A 148 10.96 -4.81 14.94
CA THR A 148 10.86 -3.39 15.28
C THR A 148 9.86 -3.17 16.40
N THR A 149 10.05 -2.10 17.16
CA THR A 149 9.11 -1.65 18.19
C THR A 149 8.02 -0.73 17.64
N GLN A 150 8.07 -0.40 16.35
CA GLN A 150 7.14 0.55 15.73
C GLN A 150 5.81 -0.12 15.38
N PRO A 151 4.68 0.61 15.50
CA PRO A 151 3.39 0.14 15.03
C PRO A 151 3.41 -0.15 13.52
N LEU A 152 2.89 -1.30 13.11
CA LEU A 152 2.78 -1.69 11.70
C LEU A 152 1.38 -1.46 11.10
N ASP A 153 0.49 -0.86 11.88
CA ASP A 153 -0.91 -0.62 11.53
C ASP A 153 -1.18 0.87 11.39
N ILE A 154 -2.02 1.21 10.40
CA ILE A 154 -2.50 2.57 10.18
C ILE A 154 -3.86 2.70 10.83
N VAL A 155 -3.91 3.53 11.87
CA VAL A 155 -5.12 3.86 12.65
C VAL A 155 -6.24 4.31 11.72
N ASP A 156 -7.47 3.88 11.98
CA ASP A 156 -8.62 4.26 11.16
C ASP A 156 -9.11 5.67 11.49
N PRO A 157 -9.08 6.63 10.53
CA PRO A 157 -9.60 7.97 10.79
C PRO A 157 -11.11 8.09 10.52
N PHE A 158 -11.76 7.04 10.02
CA PHE A 158 -13.14 7.13 9.55
C PHE A 158 -14.12 7.61 10.65
N ARG A 159 -14.91 8.65 10.34
CA ARG A 159 -15.81 9.36 11.27
C ARG A 159 -15.12 9.98 12.50
N GLY A 160 -13.80 9.96 12.54
CA GLY A 160 -13.00 10.69 13.52
C GLY A 160 -12.85 12.17 13.14
N PRO A 161 -12.12 12.92 13.97
CA PRO A 161 -11.85 14.33 13.72
C PRO A 161 -10.80 14.50 12.61
N GLU A 162 -10.63 15.73 12.11
CA GLU A 162 -9.77 16.02 10.96
C GLU A 162 -8.30 15.61 11.21
N GLU A 163 -7.83 15.78 12.44
CA GLU A 163 -6.48 15.44 12.89
C GLU A 163 -6.15 13.97 12.66
N GLY A 164 -7.15 13.08 12.74
CA GLY A 164 -6.97 11.66 12.44
C GLY A 164 -6.61 11.42 10.97
N TYR A 165 -7.18 12.19 10.05
CA TYR A 165 -6.83 12.11 8.62
C TYR A 165 -5.44 12.69 8.36
N ALA A 166 -5.10 13.82 8.99
CA ALA A 166 -3.78 14.42 8.87
C ALA A 166 -2.68 13.48 9.41
N GLU A 167 -2.92 12.84 10.56
CA GLU A 167 -2.00 11.87 11.14
C GLU A 167 -1.84 10.62 10.25
N MET A 168 -2.95 10.13 9.69
CA MET A 168 -2.91 9.04 8.70
C MET A 168 -2.00 9.39 7.52
N ILE A 169 -2.14 10.60 6.95
CA ILE A 169 -1.32 11.09 5.84
C ILE A 169 0.15 11.17 6.25
N ARG A 170 0.44 11.82 7.39
CA ARG A 170 1.80 12.00 7.93
C ARG A 170 2.56 10.68 8.09
N ILE A 171 1.85 9.61 8.49
CA ILE A 171 2.41 8.27 8.64
C ILE A 171 2.53 7.56 7.28
N MET A 172 1.52 7.70 6.42
CA MET A 172 1.41 6.96 5.16
C MET A 172 2.39 7.46 4.09
N ASP A 173 2.59 8.76 3.96
CA ASP A 173 3.37 9.36 2.87
C ASP A 173 4.82 8.85 2.79
N PRO A 174 5.63 8.86 3.87
CA PRO A 174 7.00 8.34 3.79
C PRO A 174 7.04 6.83 3.50
N ALA A 175 6.02 6.08 3.93
CA ALA A 175 5.90 4.66 3.62
C ALA A 175 5.58 4.43 2.13
N VAL A 176 4.65 5.22 1.58
CA VAL A 176 4.29 5.18 0.16
C VAL A 176 5.47 5.59 -0.72
N GLU A 177 6.21 6.64 -0.36
CA GLU A 177 7.40 7.08 -1.08
C GLU A 177 8.46 5.98 -1.13
N THR A 178 8.77 5.38 0.04
CA THR A 178 9.72 4.27 0.16
C THR A 178 9.32 3.08 -0.73
N ILE A 179 8.04 2.70 -0.70
CA ILE A 179 7.53 1.59 -1.50
C ILE A 179 7.56 1.93 -3.01
N ALA A 180 7.18 3.15 -3.39
CA ALA A 180 7.14 3.58 -4.79
C ALA A 180 8.54 3.58 -5.42
N ASP A 181 9.54 4.13 -4.72
CA ASP A 181 10.94 4.14 -5.15
C ASP A 181 11.48 2.72 -5.35
N ALA A 182 11.27 1.83 -4.38
CA ALA A 182 11.74 0.46 -4.47
C ALA A 182 11.01 -0.35 -5.57
N LEU A 183 9.69 -0.16 -5.72
CA LEU A 183 8.93 -0.75 -6.82
C LEU A 183 9.43 -0.26 -8.18
N ALA A 184 9.72 1.04 -8.31
CA ALA A 184 10.21 1.61 -9.55
C ALA A 184 11.54 0.97 -9.99
N ARG A 185 12.48 0.75 -9.06
CA ARG A 185 13.70 -0.03 -9.31
C ARG A 185 13.40 -1.47 -9.73
N ALA A 186 12.49 -2.14 -9.02
CA ALA A 186 12.18 -3.53 -9.28
C ALA A 186 11.53 -3.77 -10.66
N VAL A 187 10.78 -2.80 -11.20
CA VAL A 187 10.08 -2.93 -12.50
C VAL A 187 10.82 -2.30 -13.68
N THR A 188 11.82 -1.47 -13.41
CA THR A 188 12.63 -0.81 -14.44
C THR A 188 13.89 -1.63 -14.68
N PRO A 189 14.13 -2.14 -15.89
CA PRO A 189 15.36 -2.85 -16.21
C PRO A 189 16.59 -1.95 -16.01
N ALA A 190 17.73 -2.55 -15.68
CA ALA A 190 19.00 -1.85 -15.82
C ALA A 190 19.22 -1.47 -17.30
N PRO A 191 19.84 -0.31 -17.57
CA PRO A 191 20.16 0.14 -18.93
C PRO A 191 21.09 -0.82 -19.69
#